data_AF-A0A6J4V5Q0-F1
#
_entry.id   AF-A0A6J4V5Q0-F1
#
_cell.length_a   1.000
_cell.length_b   1.000
_cell.length_c   1.000
_cell.angle_alpha   90.00
_cell.angle_beta   90.00
_cell.angle_gamma   90.00
#
_symmetry.space_group_name_H-M   'P 1'
#
loop_
_entity.id
_entity.type
_entity.pdbx_description
1 polymer ?
#
loop_
_entity_poly.entity_id
_entity_poly.type
_entity_poly.pdbx_seq_one_letter_code
_entity_poly.pdbx_strand_id
1 'polypeptide(L)' 'MRARLGVSQPFFAAALNVSPGTVKAWERGARTPDGPTRRLLEIAEEHPEAFLAKVHG' A
#
# COMPACT_ATOMS: atom_id res chain seq x y z
N MET A 1 5.37 3.27 4.47
CA MET A 1 5.19 2.21 3.45
C MET A 1 5.02 0.87 4.15
N ARG A 2 4.54 -0.20 3.48
CA ARG A 2 4.06 -1.48 4.08
C ARG A 2 4.87 -2.07 5.24
N ALA A 3 6.18 -1.83 5.31
CA ALA A 3 7.03 -2.23 6.43
C ALA A 3 6.57 -1.64 7.78
N ARG A 4 6.05 -0.40 7.77
CA ARG A 4 5.44 0.25 8.94
C ARG A 4 4.16 -0.43 9.40
N LEU A 5 3.44 -1.06 8.47
CA LEU A 5 2.21 -1.81 8.73
C LEU A 5 2.49 -3.30 9.04
N GLY A 6 3.73 -3.77 8.91
CA GLY A 6 4.09 -5.17 9.10
C GLY A 6 3.49 -6.15 8.08
N VAL A 7 3.07 -5.66 6.90
CA VAL A 7 2.37 -6.49 5.90
C VAL A 7 3.24 -6.86 4.68
N SER A 8 2.85 -7.95 4.01
CA SER A 8 3.49 -8.43 2.78
C SER A 8 3.17 -7.55 1.57
N GLN A 9 4.00 -7.60 0.50
CA GLN A 9 3.71 -6.89 -0.76
C GLN A 9 2.34 -7.29 -1.36
N PRO A 10 1.97 -8.59 -1.44
CA PRO A 10 0.68 -8.98 -2.00
C PRO A 10 -0.51 -8.45 -1.20
N PHE A 11 -0.44 -8.50 0.14
CA PHE A 11 -1.49 -7.97 1.01
C PHE A 11 -1.66 -6.46 0.80
N PHE A 12 -0.55 -5.73 0.80
CA PHE A 12 -0.55 -4.27 0.60
C PHE A 12 -1.10 -3.89 -0.77
N ALA A 13 -0.75 -4.67 -1.80
CA ALA A 13 -1.23 -4.48 -3.16
C ALA A 13 -2.74 -4.70 -3.26
N ALA A 14 -3.27 -5.76 -2.62
CA ALA A 14 -4.71 -6.03 -2.57
C ALA A 14 -5.47 -4.89 -1.86
N ALA A 15 -4.97 -4.40 -0.73
CA ALA A 15 -5.59 -3.31 0.03
C ALA A 15 -5.66 -1.99 -0.76
N LEU A 16 -4.68 -1.71 -1.62
CA LEU A 16 -4.65 -0.53 -2.50
C LEU A 16 -5.28 -0.76 -3.87
N ASN A 17 -5.80 -1.96 -4.14
CA ASN A 17 -6.30 -2.36 -5.45
C ASN A 17 -5.29 -2.12 -6.60
N VAL A 18 -4.03 -2.52 -6.37
CA VAL A 18 -2.94 -2.45 -7.36
C VAL A 18 -2.24 -3.80 -7.50
N SER A 19 -1.40 -3.95 -8.52
CA SER A 19 -0.59 -5.16 -8.66
C SER A 19 0.56 -5.20 -7.64
N PRO A 20 1.00 -6.39 -7.18
CA PRO A 20 2.24 -6.51 -6.39
C PRO A 20 3.47 -5.94 -7.11
N GLY A 21 3.49 -6.01 -8.46
CA GLY A 21 4.52 -5.40 -9.29
C GLY A 21 4.57 -3.88 -9.16
N THR A 22 3.41 -3.24 -9.01
CA THR A 22 3.28 -1.80 -8.76
C THR A 22 3.92 -1.44 -7.42
N VAL A 23 3.58 -2.18 -6.35
CA VAL A 23 4.18 -1.99 -5.02
C VAL A 23 5.70 -2.18 -5.08
N LYS A 24 6.18 -3.24 -5.74
CA LYS A 24 7.62 -3.50 -5.92
C LYS A 24 8.33 -2.40 -6.70
N ALA A 25 7.67 -1.78 -7.67
CA ALA A 25 8.24 -0.66 -8.43
C ALA A 25 8.38 0.60 -7.58
N TRP A 26 7.40 0.89 -6.71
CA TRP A 26 7.48 1.99 -5.75
C TRP A 26 8.59 1.76 -4.72
N GLU A 27 8.69 0.57 -4.14
CA GLU A 27 9.73 0.25 -3.13
C GLU A 27 11.16 0.36 -3.67
N ARG A 28 11.34 0.12 -4.96
CA ARG A 28 12.63 0.25 -5.65
C ARG A 28 12.89 1.64 -6.23
N GLY A 29 11.96 2.58 -6.09
CA GLY A 29 12.04 3.92 -6.69
C GLY A 29 11.94 3.93 -8.22
N ALA A 30 11.57 2.81 -8.85
CA ALA A 30 11.43 2.71 -10.31
C ALA A 30 10.19 3.46 -10.83
N ARG A 31 9.18 3.64 -9.96
CA ARG A 31 8.01 4.48 -10.18
C ARG A 31 7.66 5.20 -8.89
N THR A 32 7.01 6.34 -9.00
CA THR A 32 6.41 7.03 -7.84
C THR A 32 4.88 6.84 -7.86
N PRO A 33 4.22 6.73 -6.70
CA PRO A 33 2.77 6.81 -6.62
C PRO A 33 2.26 8.12 -7.23
N ASP A 34 1.16 8.06 -7.96
CA ASP A 34 0.44 9.25 -8.42
C ASP A 34 -0.23 9.98 -7.24
N GLY A 35 -0.77 11.18 -7.50
CA GLY A 35 -1.36 12.03 -6.45
C GLY A 35 -2.41 11.31 -5.59
N PRO A 36 -3.46 10.70 -6.18
CA PRO A 36 -4.47 9.97 -5.44
C PRO A 36 -3.89 8.78 -4.64
N THR A 37 -3.00 7.99 -5.24
CA THR A 37 -2.39 6.85 -4.55
C THR A 37 -1.51 7.33 -3.40
N ARG A 38 -0.76 8.42 -3.58
CA ARG A 38 0.04 9.01 -2.50
C ARG A 38 -0.84 9.42 -1.32
N ARG A 39 -2.01 10.01 -1.59
CA ARG A 39 -2.97 10.34 -0.53
C ARG A 39 -3.49 9.10 0.20
N LEU A 40 -3.77 8.00 -0.52
CA LEU A 40 -4.14 6.74 0.11
C LEU A 40 -3.01 6.16 0.97
N LEU A 41 -1.75 6.31 0.54
CA LEU A 41 -0.59 5.88 1.32
C LEU A 41 -0.42 6.71 2.60
N GLU A 42 -0.65 8.03 2.53
CA GLU A 42 -0.66 8.91 3.70
C GLU A 42 -1.75 8.48 4.70
N ILE A 43 -2.98 8.27 4.22
CA ILE A 43 -4.09 7.78 5.05
C ILE A 43 -3.78 6.42 5.66
N ALA A 44 -3.17 5.50 4.90
CA ALA A 44 -2.78 4.19 5.42
C ALA A 44 -1.71 4.28 6.53
N GLU A 45 -0.87 5.32 6.52
CA GLU A 45 0.12 5.57 7.57
C GLU A 45 -0.50 6.25 8.79
N GLU A 46 -1.47 7.14 8.60
CA GLU A 46 -2.22 7.81 9.69
C GLU A 46 -3.23 6.88 10.37
N HIS A 47 -3.84 5.97 9.61
CA HIS A 47 -4.93 5.08 10.02
C HIS A 47 -4.66 3.61 9.62
N PRO A 48 -3.63 2.97 10.21
CA PRO A 48 -3.26 1.60 9.88
C PRO A 48 -4.40 0.58 10.10
N GLU A 49 -5.26 0.81 11.09
CA GLU A 49 -6.43 -0.02 11.40
C GLU A 49 -7.44 -0.09 10.25
N ALA A 50 -7.68 1.03 9.56
CA ALA A 50 -8.59 1.09 8.42
C ALA A 50 -8.06 0.25 7.24
N PHE A 51 -6.74 0.16 7.14
CA PHE A 51 -6.05 -0.59 6.09
C PHE A 51 -5.99 -2.09 6.39
N LEU A 52 -5.77 -2.46 7.66
CA LEU A 52 -5.72 -3.85 8.13
C LEU A 52 -7.10 -4.51 8.21
N ALA A 53 -8.16 -3.74 8.44
CA ALA A 53 -9.53 -4.24 8.53
C ALA A 53 -10.10 -4.75 7.19
N LYS A 54 -9.49 -4.38 6.04
CA LYS A 54 -10.08 -4.62 4.72
C LYS A 54 -9.52 -5.78 3.90
N VAL A 55 -8.80 -6.72 4.53
CA VAL A 55 -8.41 -7.96 3.85
C VAL A 55 -9.06 -9.14 4.56
N HIS A 56 -10.36 -9.29 4.32
CA HIS A 56 -11.05 -10.57 4.38
C HIS A 56 -11.74 -10.76 3.04
N GLY A 57 -11.17 -11.65 2.24
CA GLY A 57 -11.68 -12.21 1.01
C GLY A 57 -11.04 -13.58 0.87
#